data_AF-A0AAD9UCY2-F1
#
_entry.id   AF-A0AAD9UCY2-F1
#
_cell.length_a   1.000
_cell.length_b   1.000
_cell.length_c   1.000
_cell.angle_alpha   90.00
_cell.angle_beta   90.00
_cell.angle_gamma   90.00
#
_symmetry.space_group_name_H-M   'P 1'
#
loop_
_entity.id
_entity.type
_entity.pdbx_description
1 polymer ?
#
loop_
_entity_poly.entity_id
_entity_poly.type
_entity_poly.pdbx_seq_one_letter_code
_entity_poly.pdbx_strand_id
1 'polypeptide(L)'
;MEAEIRAIEADIELLKKGKLTMQAEDETPQLQALRTENSKLKYQRMHLQRSLAAEEASGQDCMVSVIALLLDVFGQAIRTAFPALTDVPVAVTPSTKENFGDYQCNSAMNIVQLLKSQGQKMAPRQIAQSIVDSMPQNALVEKVEIAGPGFINIYLKKAFIASQLHGLLNKGVRPPRVGACKKVIVDMSSPNIAKEMHVGHLRSTIIGDSIARLYDFVGHNVLKLNHLGDWGTQFGMLITHLQQKFPNYLTESPPISDLQAFYKESKVRFDNEPDFKKLAYEAVVHLQNYEPNYVKAWKLICEVSSREFSKIYERLDIKNLESRGESFYQPLMAGMVKKLEEKIAAAGWYDPKVTRVEHIGFGVVLGEDK
;
A
#
# COMPACT_ATOMS: atom_id res chain seq x y z
N MET A 1 -0.26 -65.40 16.24
CA MET A 1 -0.71 -64.26 17.07
C MET A 1 0.43 -63.54 17.77
N GLU A 2 1.07 -64.04 18.83
CA GLU A 2 2.16 -63.28 19.50
C GLU A 2 3.41 -63.06 18.62
N ALA A 3 3.76 -64.03 17.77
CA ALA A 3 4.89 -63.89 16.85
C ALA A 3 4.63 -62.86 15.73
N GLU A 4 3.38 -62.76 15.25
CA GLU A 4 2.99 -61.78 14.24
C GLU A 4 2.94 -60.36 14.82
N ILE A 5 2.48 -60.22 16.06
CA ILE A 5 2.49 -58.93 16.76
C ILE A 5 3.93 -58.42 16.93
N ARG A 6 4.86 -59.29 17.33
CA ARG A 6 6.28 -58.90 17.46
C ARG A 6 6.93 -58.56 16.12
N ALA A 7 6.55 -59.25 15.04
CA ALA A 7 7.04 -58.94 13.70
C ALA A 7 6.55 -57.56 13.23
N ILE A 8 5.26 -57.27 13.43
CA ILE A 8 4.67 -55.97 13.09
C ILE A 8 5.26 -54.84 13.94
N GLU A 9 5.50 -55.07 15.23
CA GLU A 9 6.15 -54.09 16.12
C GLU A 9 7.59 -53.78 15.67
N ALA A 10 8.34 -54.80 15.24
CA ALA A 10 9.69 -54.63 14.70
C ALA A 10 9.71 -53.86 13.37
N ASP A 11 8.74 -54.11 12.48
CA ASP A 11 8.60 -53.40 11.22
C ASP A 11 8.20 -51.93 11.43
N ILE A 12 7.33 -51.65 12.40
CA ILE A 12 6.96 -50.27 12.79
C ILE A 12 8.18 -49.52 13.36
N GLU A 13 9.03 -50.19 14.14
CA GLU A 13 10.29 -49.63 14.65
C GLU A 13 11.28 -49.30 13.52
N LEU A 14 11.38 -50.16 12.49
CA LEU A 14 12.20 -49.94 11.30
C LEU A 14 11.68 -48.79 10.42
N LEU A 15 10.35 -48.67 10.29
CA LEU A 15 9.69 -47.55 9.60
C LEU A 15 9.99 -46.21 10.27
N LYS A 16 9.90 -46.15 11.61
CA LYS A 16 10.23 -44.93 12.39
C LYS A 16 11.69 -44.52 12.26
N LYS A 17 12.59 -45.47 12.01
CA LYS A 17 14.04 -45.24 11.82
C LYS A 17 14.43 -45.03 10.35
N GLY A 18 13.49 -45.08 9.40
CA GLY A 18 13.72 -44.84 7.97
C GLY A 18 14.59 -45.91 7.28
N LYS A 19 14.66 -47.14 7.82
CA LYS A 19 15.58 -48.21 7.38
C LYS A 19 14.89 -49.45 6.81
N LEU A 20 13.66 -49.35 6.31
CA LEU A 20 13.04 -50.42 5.52
C LEU A 20 13.40 -50.22 4.04
N THR A 21 14.37 -51.00 3.55
CA THR A 21 14.50 -51.26 2.12
C THR A 21 13.37 -52.18 1.70
N MET A 22 12.29 -51.60 1.17
CA MET A 22 11.24 -52.38 0.52
C MET A 22 11.82 -53.12 -0.70
N GLN A 23 11.45 -54.39 -0.86
CA GLN A 23 11.73 -55.12 -2.09
C GLN A 23 10.93 -54.47 -3.24
N ALA A 24 11.52 -54.45 -4.45
CA ALA A 24 11.02 -53.69 -5.60
C ALA A 24 9.61 -54.06 -6.09
N GLU A 25 9.01 -55.13 -5.58
CA GLU A 25 7.70 -55.66 -6.02
C GLU A 25 6.49 -55.03 -5.29
N ASP A 26 6.69 -54.27 -4.21
CA ASP A 26 5.61 -53.62 -3.43
C ASP A 26 5.48 -52.09 -3.65
N GLU A 27 6.20 -51.52 -4.62
CA GLU A 27 6.13 -50.09 -4.91
C GLU A 27 4.86 -49.72 -5.70
N THR A 28 3.88 -49.15 -5.01
CA THR A 28 2.70 -48.57 -5.69
C THR A 28 3.11 -47.41 -6.63
N PRO A 29 2.45 -47.24 -7.79
CA PRO A 29 2.75 -46.14 -8.72
C PRO A 29 2.69 -44.75 -8.08
N GLN A 30 1.83 -44.58 -7.07
CA GLN A 30 1.70 -43.36 -6.29
C GLN A 30 2.94 -43.08 -5.42
N LEU A 31 3.53 -44.11 -4.81
CA LEU A 31 4.77 -43.97 -4.02
C LEU A 31 5.95 -43.60 -4.93
N GLN A 32 6.04 -44.18 -6.12
CA GLN A 32 7.09 -43.87 -7.11
C GLN A 32 6.96 -42.43 -7.64
N ALA A 33 5.72 -41.97 -7.90
CA ALA A 33 5.45 -40.59 -8.26
C ALA A 33 5.87 -39.61 -7.15
N LEU A 34 5.49 -39.89 -5.90
CA LEU A 34 5.86 -39.06 -4.74
C LEU A 34 7.38 -39.03 -4.50
N ARG A 35 8.10 -40.14 -4.68
CA ARG A 35 9.57 -40.17 -4.58
C ARG A 35 10.24 -39.36 -5.67
N THR A 36 9.72 -39.44 -6.90
CA THR A 36 10.21 -38.66 -8.05
C THR A 36 10.00 -37.18 -7.81
N GLU A 37 8.80 -36.79 -7.37
CA GLU A 37 8.46 -35.41 -7.02
C GLU A 37 9.33 -34.90 -5.86
N ASN A 38 9.50 -35.68 -4.79
CA ASN A 38 10.35 -35.31 -3.66
C ASN A 38 11.81 -35.07 -4.09
N SER A 39 12.34 -35.91 -4.99
CA SER A 39 13.68 -35.76 -5.56
C SER A 39 13.80 -34.50 -6.41
N LYS A 40 12.79 -34.21 -7.23
CA LYS A 40 12.70 -32.99 -8.04
C LYS A 40 12.64 -31.73 -7.16
N LEU A 41 11.82 -31.74 -6.11
CA LEU A 41 11.70 -30.63 -5.16
C LEU A 41 13.00 -30.40 -4.38
N LYS A 42 13.68 -31.47 -3.94
CA LYS A 42 15.01 -31.37 -3.31
C LYS A 42 16.04 -30.73 -4.23
N TYR A 43 16.06 -31.13 -5.50
CA TYR A 43 16.93 -30.53 -6.51
C TYR A 43 16.62 -29.05 -6.74
N GLN A 44 15.33 -28.70 -6.88
CA GLN A 44 14.90 -27.30 -7.02
C GLN A 44 15.30 -26.46 -5.80
N ARG A 45 15.11 -26.98 -4.58
CA ARG A 45 15.55 -26.29 -3.35
C ARG A 45 17.04 -26.02 -3.35
N MET A 46 17.86 -27.02 -3.71
CA MET A 46 19.31 -26.86 -3.79
C MET A 46 19.70 -25.81 -4.84
N HIS A 47 19.06 -25.83 -6.01
CA HIS A 47 19.30 -24.83 -7.06
C HIS A 47 18.95 -23.41 -6.60
N LEU A 48 17.80 -23.24 -5.93
CA LEU A 48 17.38 -21.96 -5.38
C LEU A 48 18.34 -21.46 -4.29
N GLN A 49 18.79 -22.33 -3.39
CA GLN A 49 19.78 -21.98 -2.36
C GLN A 49 21.10 -21.51 -2.97
N ARG A 50 21.57 -22.19 -4.03
CA ARG A 50 22.77 -21.77 -4.76
C ARG A 50 22.59 -20.43 -5.46
N SER A 51 21.43 -20.20 -6.06
CA SER A 51 21.10 -18.94 -6.73
C SER A 51 21.02 -17.78 -5.74
N LEU A 52 20.41 -18.01 -4.57
CA LEU A 52 20.33 -17.03 -3.48
C LEU A 52 21.73 -16.65 -2.98
N ALA A 53 22.60 -17.63 -2.73
CA ALA A 53 23.97 -17.39 -2.29
C ALA A 53 24.79 -16.61 -3.34
N ALA A 54 24.55 -16.85 -4.63
CA ALA A 54 25.20 -16.11 -5.72
C ALA A 54 24.74 -14.64 -5.78
N GLU A 55 23.43 -14.39 -5.59
CA GLU A 55 22.88 -13.03 -5.51
C GLU A 55 23.37 -12.26 -4.27
N GLU A 56 23.44 -12.93 -3.12
CA GLU A 56 24.00 -12.35 -1.90
C GLU A 56 25.49 -11.98 -2.08
N ALA A 57 26.25 -12.81 -2.79
CA ALA A 57 27.66 -12.58 -3.11
C ALA A 57 27.89 -11.48 -4.16
N SER A 58 26.91 -11.24 -5.05
CA SER A 58 27.02 -10.22 -6.10
C SER A 58 27.07 -8.78 -5.57
N GLY A 59 26.84 -8.57 -4.27
CA GLY A 59 26.92 -7.27 -3.62
C GLY A 59 25.75 -6.37 -4.00
N GLN A 60 24.93 -6.00 -3.01
CA GLN A 60 23.81 -5.10 -3.25
C GLN A 60 24.29 -3.63 -3.33
N ASP A 61 23.76 -2.91 -4.32
CA ASP A 61 24.04 -1.49 -4.55
C ASP A 61 23.06 -0.56 -3.81
N CYS A 62 22.39 -1.10 -2.78
CA CYS A 62 21.38 -0.45 -1.97
C CYS A 62 21.62 -0.71 -0.47
N MET A 63 21.07 0.14 0.39
CA MET A 63 21.05 -0.11 1.83
C MET A 63 20.16 -1.31 2.16
N VAL A 64 20.36 -1.90 3.33
CA VAL A 64 19.54 -3.01 3.83
C VAL A 64 18.60 -2.56 4.94
N SER A 65 17.43 -3.20 5.04
CA SER A 65 16.58 -3.07 6.21
C SER A 65 17.04 -4.06 7.27
N VAL A 66 17.71 -3.56 8.32
CA VAL A 66 18.20 -4.38 9.44
C VAL A 66 17.06 -5.16 10.10
N ILE A 67 15.90 -4.53 10.28
CA ILE A 67 14.71 -5.20 10.82
C ILE A 67 14.26 -6.33 9.90
N ALA A 68 14.21 -6.14 8.58
CA ALA A 68 13.80 -7.19 7.66
C ALA A 68 14.76 -8.39 7.69
N LEU A 69 16.07 -8.14 7.77
CA LEU A 69 17.07 -9.19 7.92
C LEU A 69 16.91 -9.94 9.25
N LEU A 70 16.69 -9.23 10.36
CA LEU A 70 16.44 -9.87 11.65
C LEU A 70 15.15 -10.70 11.63
N LEU A 71 14.08 -10.19 11.01
CA LEU A 71 12.82 -10.94 10.87
C LEU A 71 13.04 -12.25 10.10
N ASP A 72 13.85 -12.24 9.05
CA ASP A 72 14.18 -13.46 8.30
C ASP A 72 15.03 -14.44 9.14
N VAL A 73 16.10 -13.96 9.78
CA VAL A 73 16.96 -14.79 10.65
C VAL A 73 16.15 -15.44 11.79
N PHE A 74 15.34 -14.66 12.50
CA PHE A 74 14.50 -15.18 13.57
C PHE A 74 13.35 -16.03 13.06
N GLY A 75 12.80 -15.73 11.88
CA GLY A 75 11.79 -16.58 11.24
C GLY A 75 12.33 -17.96 10.89
N GLN A 76 13.55 -18.04 10.36
CA GLN A 76 14.23 -19.31 10.12
C GLN A 76 14.52 -20.06 11.42
N ALA A 77 15.04 -19.36 12.44
CA ALA A 77 15.32 -19.95 13.75
C ALA A 77 14.06 -20.52 14.42
N ILE A 78 12.94 -19.80 14.36
CA ILE A 78 11.65 -20.24 14.91
C ILE A 78 11.11 -21.45 14.15
N ARG A 79 11.18 -21.47 12.82
CA ARG A 79 10.74 -22.63 12.01
C ARG A 79 11.56 -23.88 12.29
N THR A 80 12.86 -23.73 12.54
CA THR A 80 13.73 -24.85 12.91
C THR A 80 13.44 -25.33 14.33
N ALA A 81 13.24 -24.42 15.28
CA ALA A 81 12.95 -24.76 16.68
C ALA A 81 11.55 -25.39 16.86
N PHE A 82 10.56 -24.93 16.10
CA PHE A 82 9.16 -25.33 16.22
C PHE A 82 8.53 -25.67 14.85
N PRO A 83 8.94 -26.78 14.21
CA PRO A 83 8.50 -27.12 12.86
C PRO A 83 7.00 -27.46 12.76
N ALA A 84 6.35 -27.78 13.88
CA ALA A 84 4.91 -28.06 13.94
C ALA A 84 4.05 -26.79 13.96
N LEU A 85 4.63 -25.62 14.19
CA LEU A 85 3.90 -24.35 14.19
C LEU A 85 3.97 -23.70 12.82
N THR A 86 2.79 -23.40 12.25
CA THR A 86 2.67 -22.62 11.01
C THR A 86 2.36 -21.16 11.31
N ASP A 87 2.86 -20.25 10.48
CA ASP A 87 2.59 -18.80 10.53
C ASP A 87 2.82 -18.13 11.89
N VAL A 88 3.91 -18.50 12.57
CA VAL A 88 4.30 -17.85 13.81
C VAL A 88 4.70 -16.39 13.55
N PRO A 89 4.09 -15.40 14.22
CA PRO A 89 4.46 -14.00 14.07
C PRO A 89 5.84 -13.75 14.68
N VAL A 90 6.77 -13.28 13.86
CA VAL A 90 8.10 -12.85 14.30
C VAL A 90 8.02 -11.38 14.69
N ALA A 91 8.28 -11.08 15.96
CA ALA A 91 8.20 -9.73 16.50
C ALA A 91 9.61 -9.24 16.87
N VAL A 92 10.21 -8.42 16.01
CA VAL A 92 11.50 -7.74 16.26
C VAL A 92 11.27 -6.24 16.28
N THR A 93 11.78 -5.56 17.31
CA THR A 93 11.66 -4.12 17.48
C THR A 93 13.02 -3.50 17.84
N PRO A 94 13.30 -2.25 17.44
CA PRO A 94 14.48 -1.54 17.93
C PRO A 94 14.39 -1.35 19.45
N SER A 95 15.50 -1.54 20.13
CA SER A 95 15.59 -1.35 21.58
C SER A 95 15.61 0.15 21.92
N THR A 96 14.95 0.53 23.02
CA THR A 96 14.90 1.93 23.49
C THR A 96 15.95 2.26 24.54
N LYS A 97 16.66 1.26 25.07
CA LYS A 97 17.72 1.40 26.08
C LYS A 97 18.92 0.56 25.68
N GLU A 98 20.12 1.12 25.79
CA GLU A 98 21.39 0.45 25.44
C GLU A 98 21.61 -0.87 26.20
N ASN A 99 21.15 -0.95 27.45
CA ASN A 99 21.26 -2.15 28.28
C ASN A 99 20.46 -3.36 27.73
N PHE A 100 19.57 -3.15 26.75
CA PHE A 100 18.78 -4.21 26.12
C PHE A 100 19.23 -4.51 24.67
N GLY A 101 20.46 -4.13 24.33
CA GLY A 101 21.02 -4.31 22.99
C GLY A 101 20.46 -3.31 21.97
N ASP A 102 20.72 -3.56 20.69
CA ASP A 102 20.29 -2.71 19.57
C ASP A 102 18.85 -3.01 19.15
N TYR A 103 18.48 -4.29 19.19
CA TYR A 103 17.15 -4.80 18.85
C TYR A 103 16.69 -5.82 19.89
N GLN A 104 15.38 -6.07 19.91
CA GLN A 104 14.77 -7.07 20.78
C GLN A 104 13.79 -7.93 19.99
N CYS A 105 13.85 -9.25 20.16
CA CYS A 105 12.88 -10.21 19.66
C CYS A 105 11.96 -10.67 20.79
N ASN A 106 10.66 -10.47 20.59
CA ASN A 106 9.59 -10.73 21.57
C ASN A 106 8.69 -11.91 21.18
N SER A 107 9.10 -12.68 20.17
CA SER A 107 8.30 -13.77 19.59
C SER A 107 8.02 -14.92 20.57
N ALA A 108 8.87 -15.10 21.60
CA ALA A 108 8.72 -16.19 22.57
C ALA A 108 7.37 -16.15 23.30
N MET A 109 6.86 -14.96 23.64
CA MET A 109 5.57 -14.81 24.33
C MET A 109 4.39 -15.26 23.46
N ASN A 110 4.42 -14.90 22.17
CA ASN A 110 3.39 -15.31 21.21
C ASN A 110 3.40 -16.83 21.01
N ILE A 111 4.60 -17.43 20.96
CA ILE A 111 4.76 -18.88 20.82
C ILE A 111 4.22 -19.62 22.04
N VAL A 112 4.39 -19.11 23.27
CA VAL A 112 3.76 -19.71 24.47
C VAL A 112 2.24 -19.83 24.28
N GLN A 113 1.59 -18.77 23.81
CA GLN A 113 0.14 -18.75 23.62
C GLN A 113 -0.30 -19.76 22.54
N LEU A 114 0.45 -19.85 21.44
CA LEU A 114 0.19 -20.82 20.38
C LEU A 114 0.38 -22.26 20.86
N LEU A 115 1.49 -22.57 21.54
CA LEU A 115 1.73 -23.91 22.09
C LEU A 115 0.67 -24.31 23.11
N LYS A 116 0.22 -23.38 23.95
CA LYS A 116 -0.86 -23.61 24.91
C LYS A 116 -2.17 -23.99 24.21
N SER A 117 -2.47 -23.38 23.07
CA SER A 117 -3.65 -23.75 22.26
C SER A 117 -3.58 -25.17 21.68
N GLN A 118 -2.36 -25.68 21.47
CA GLN A 118 -2.09 -27.05 21.03
C GLN A 118 -1.90 -28.04 22.20
N GLY A 119 -2.19 -27.62 23.45
CA GLY A 119 -2.08 -28.46 24.63
C GLY A 119 -0.66 -28.63 25.19
N GLN A 120 0.34 -27.93 24.62
CA GLN A 120 1.71 -27.96 25.10
C GLN A 120 2.00 -26.79 26.06
N LYS A 121 2.76 -27.05 27.12
CA LYS A 121 3.21 -26.02 28.06
C LYS A 121 4.73 -25.95 28.05
N MET A 122 5.26 -24.81 27.63
CA MET A 122 6.69 -24.50 27.69
C MET A 122 6.87 -23.11 28.31
N ALA A 123 7.90 -22.94 29.13
CA ALA A 123 8.20 -21.63 29.70
C ALA A 123 8.75 -20.69 28.60
N PRO A 124 8.36 -19.39 28.57
CA PRO A 124 8.84 -18.48 27.54
C PRO A 124 10.36 -18.38 27.45
N ARG A 125 11.08 -18.54 28.57
CA ARG A 125 12.54 -18.57 28.60
C ARG A 125 13.13 -19.81 27.90
N GLN A 126 12.48 -20.97 28.02
CA GLN A 126 12.89 -22.19 27.30
C GLN A 126 12.63 -22.07 25.80
N ILE A 127 11.52 -21.42 25.42
CA ILE A 127 11.22 -21.13 24.02
C ILE A 127 12.27 -20.17 23.45
N ALA A 128 12.59 -19.09 24.17
CA ALA A 128 13.64 -18.15 23.76
C ALA A 128 14.99 -18.86 23.59
N GLN A 129 15.35 -19.77 24.50
CA GLN A 129 16.58 -20.57 24.37
C GLN A 129 16.55 -21.45 23.13
N SER A 130 15.44 -22.15 22.88
CA SER A 130 15.29 -23.02 21.70
C SER A 130 15.44 -22.24 20.39
N ILE A 131 14.94 -21.00 20.34
CA ILE A 131 15.10 -20.10 19.18
C ILE A 131 16.56 -19.69 19.01
N VAL A 132 17.23 -19.29 20.09
CA VAL A 132 18.65 -18.89 20.07
C VAL A 132 19.54 -20.05 19.62
N ASP A 133 19.31 -21.25 20.14
CA ASP A 133 20.07 -22.45 19.81
C ASP A 133 19.86 -22.89 18.36
N SER A 134 18.68 -22.60 17.79
CA SER A 134 18.33 -22.89 16.40
C SER A 134 18.67 -21.75 15.43
N MET A 135 19.35 -20.69 15.91
CA MET A 135 19.67 -19.54 15.08
C MET A 135 20.76 -19.89 14.05
N PRO A 136 20.53 -19.65 12.75
CA PRO A 136 21.55 -19.90 11.73
C PRO A 136 22.73 -18.94 11.90
N GLN A 137 23.92 -19.40 11.51
CA GLN A 137 25.08 -18.53 11.43
C GLN A 137 24.81 -17.38 10.46
N ASN A 138 25.03 -16.15 10.91
CA ASN A 138 24.74 -14.95 10.13
C ASN A 138 25.82 -13.88 10.32
N ALA A 139 25.89 -12.95 9.37
CA ALA A 139 26.84 -11.84 9.38
C ALA A 139 26.37 -10.65 10.26
N LEU A 140 25.13 -10.68 10.75
CA LEU A 140 24.44 -9.55 11.33
C LEU A 140 24.60 -9.46 12.86
N VAL A 141 24.44 -10.58 13.55
CA VAL A 141 24.30 -10.65 15.02
C VAL A 141 25.62 -11.04 15.66
N GLU A 142 26.12 -10.20 16.57
CA GLU A 142 27.33 -10.44 17.36
C GLU A 142 27.07 -11.37 18.53
N LYS A 143 26.03 -11.04 19.31
CA LYS A 143 25.56 -11.85 20.43
C LYS A 143 24.08 -11.64 20.66
N VAL A 144 23.47 -12.61 21.34
CA VAL A 144 22.09 -12.53 21.83
C VAL A 144 22.07 -12.84 23.32
N GLU A 145 21.19 -12.17 24.05
CA GLU A 145 21.04 -12.33 25.50
C GLU A 145 19.56 -12.52 25.84
N ILE A 146 19.24 -13.57 26.60
CA ILE A 146 17.88 -13.81 27.05
C ILE A 146 17.65 -13.09 28.37
N ALA A 147 16.74 -12.12 28.35
CA ALA A 147 16.39 -11.30 29.50
C ALA A 147 14.96 -11.59 29.98
N GLY A 148 14.75 -11.43 31.30
CA GLY A 148 13.43 -11.50 31.91
C GLY A 148 12.70 -12.83 31.65
N PRO A 149 11.40 -12.79 31.29
CA PRO A 149 10.58 -13.97 31.06
C PRO A 149 10.93 -14.76 29.80
N GLY A 150 11.61 -14.14 28.83
CA GLY A 150 11.87 -14.72 27.50
C GLY A 150 12.10 -13.68 26.40
N PHE A 151 12.54 -12.47 26.75
CA PHE A 151 12.95 -11.46 25.77
C PHE A 151 14.32 -11.80 25.21
N ILE A 152 14.52 -11.68 23.90
CA ILE A 152 15.82 -11.93 23.28
C ILE A 152 16.40 -10.59 22.84
N ASN A 153 17.38 -10.09 23.60
CA ASN A 153 18.13 -8.88 23.26
C ASN A 153 19.20 -9.21 22.23
N ILE A 154 19.36 -8.36 21.21
CA ILE A 154 20.18 -8.59 20.02
C ILE A 154 21.21 -7.47 19.93
N TYR A 155 22.48 -7.86 19.76
CA TYR A 155 23.60 -6.95 19.54
C TYR A 155 24.17 -7.18 18.14
N LEU A 156 24.31 -6.13 17.35
CA LEU A 156 24.78 -6.19 15.98
C LEU A 156 26.31 -6.25 15.91
N LYS A 157 26.85 -6.94 14.89
CA LYS A 157 28.30 -6.96 14.64
C LYS A 157 28.80 -5.59 14.23
N LYS A 158 29.83 -5.10 14.91
CA LYS A 158 30.52 -3.85 14.52
C LYS A 158 31.02 -3.86 13.08
N ALA A 159 31.53 -5.00 12.61
CA ALA A 159 31.98 -5.18 11.23
C ALA A 159 30.84 -5.00 10.21
N PHE A 160 29.63 -5.49 10.54
CA PHE A 160 28.45 -5.29 9.70
C PHE A 160 28.08 -3.81 9.63
N ILE A 161 28.00 -3.12 10.77
CA ILE A 161 27.69 -1.68 10.82
C ILE A 161 28.71 -0.89 10.00
N ALA A 162 30.00 -1.15 10.18
CA ALA A 162 31.06 -0.49 9.43
C ALA A 162 30.94 -0.71 7.92
N SER A 163 30.60 -1.93 7.49
CA SER A 163 30.37 -2.25 6.08
C SER A 163 29.20 -1.47 5.47
N GLN A 164 28.10 -1.31 6.21
CA GLN A 164 26.93 -0.57 5.77
C GLN A 164 27.23 0.94 5.69
N LEU A 165 27.95 1.49 6.68
CA LEU A 165 28.37 2.89 6.66
C LEU A 165 29.33 3.18 5.49
N HIS A 166 30.28 2.28 5.22
CA HIS A 166 31.17 2.38 4.07
C HIS A 166 30.39 2.38 2.75
N GLY A 167 29.40 1.48 2.62
CA GLY A 167 28.51 1.45 1.47
C GLY A 167 27.73 2.75 1.28
N LEU A 168 27.15 3.29 2.36
CA LEU A 168 26.41 4.55 2.35
C LEU A 168 27.28 5.74 1.92
N LEU A 169 28.52 5.83 2.43
CA LEU A 169 29.42 6.94 2.12
C LEU A 169 29.93 6.89 0.67
N ASN A 170 30.20 5.69 0.14
CA ASN A 170 30.74 5.54 -1.21
C ASN A 170 29.66 5.60 -2.30
N LYS A 171 28.48 5.03 -2.04
CA LYS A 171 27.41 4.84 -3.05
C LYS A 171 26.24 5.82 -2.89
N GLY A 172 26.23 6.58 -1.79
CA GLY A 172 25.13 7.46 -1.40
C GLY A 172 24.00 6.73 -0.69
N VAL A 173 23.01 7.50 -0.22
CA VAL A 173 21.82 6.98 0.44
C VAL A 173 20.86 6.41 -0.61
N ARG A 174 20.74 5.09 -0.66
CA ARG A 174 19.86 4.37 -1.58
C ARG A 174 18.96 3.42 -0.81
N PRO A 175 17.64 3.47 -0.98
CA PRO A 175 16.73 2.68 -0.17
C PRO A 175 16.87 1.19 -0.46
N PRO A 176 16.48 0.33 0.49
CA PRO A 176 16.39 -1.11 0.25
C PRO A 176 15.42 -1.39 -0.89
N ARG A 177 15.69 -2.46 -1.66
CA ARG A 177 14.76 -2.91 -2.71
C ARG A 177 13.43 -3.33 -2.10
N VAL A 178 12.34 -2.67 -2.50
CA VAL A 178 10.98 -2.97 -2.05
C VAL A 178 10.25 -3.78 -3.13
N GLY A 179 10.69 -5.03 -3.33
CA GLY A 179 10.09 -5.94 -4.31
C GLY A 179 10.11 -5.40 -5.75
N ALA A 180 9.11 -5.80 -6.53
CA ALA A 180 8.96 -5.34 -7.92
C ALA A 180 8.43 -3.90 -7.97
N CYS A 181 8.90 -3.13 -8.96
CA CYS A 181 8.35 -1.82 -9.28
C CYS A 181 6.83 -1.93 -9.53
N LYS A 182 6.08 -0.99 -8.97
CA LYS A 182 4.61 -0.92 -9.06
C LYS A 182 4.23 0.48 -9.51
N LYS A 183 3.05 0.61 -10.11
CA LYS A 183 2.45 1.90 -10.40
C LYS A 183 1.65 2.37 -9.19
N VAL A 184 1.98 3.54 -8.67
CA VAL A 184 1.34 4.17 -7.52
C VAL A 184 0.73 5.48 -7.98
N ILE A 185 -0.56 5.67 -7.70
CA ILE A 185 -1.25 6.94 -7.96
C ILE A 185 -1.46 7.63 -6.63
N VAL A 186 -1.05 8.89 -6.52
CA VAL A 186 -1.27 9.73 -5.34
C VAL A 186 -2.16 10.89 -5.75
N ASP A 187 -3.42 10.86 -5.30
CA ASP A 187 -4.35 11.99 -5.41
C ASP A 187 -4.05 12.98 -4.28
N MET A 188 -3.74 14.21 -4.65
CA MET A 188 -3.26 15.22 -3.71
C MET A 188 -3.62 16.64 -4.15
N SER A 189 -3.59 17.55 -3.17
CA SER A 189 -3.93 18.97 -3.32
C SER A 189 -5.41 19.22 -3.58
N SER A 190 -5.88 18.85 -4.77
CA SER A 190 -7.29 18.81 -5.20
C SER A 190 -8.11 20.05 -4.79
N PRO A 191 -7.66 21.29 -5.08
CA PRO A 191 -8.45 22.50 -4.85
C PRO A 191 -9.62 22.63 -5.81
N ASN A 192 -10.62 23.40 -5.39
CA ASN A 192 -11.77 23.77 -6.23
C ASN A 192 -11.43 25.00 -7.08
N ILE A 193 -11.72 24.94 -8.38
CA ILE A 193 -11.56 26.08 -9.29
C ILE A 193 -12.49 27.23 -8.85
N ALA A 194 -12.03 28.48 -9.04
CA ALA A 194 -12.73 29.70 -8.65
C ALA A 194 -12.98 29.86 -7.13
N LYS A 195 -12.36 29.03 -6.29
CA LYS A 195 -12.32 29.19 -4.83
C LYS A 195 -10.87 29.32 -4.37
N GLU A 196 -10.67 30.00 -3.24
CA GLU A 196 -9.35 30.11 -2.63
C GLU A 196 -8.89 28.76 -2.08
N MET A 197 -7.60 28.48 -2.30
CA MET A 197 -6.94 27.32 -1.71
C MET A 197 -6.73 27.56 -0.20
N HIS A 198 -7.53 26.90 0.64
CA HIS A 198 -7.36 26.96 2.09
C HIS A 198 -6.34 25.95 2.66
N VAL A 199 -6.02 26.07 3.96
CA VAL A 199 -5.05 25.23 4.69
C VAL A 199 -5.30 23.72 4.59
N GLY A 200 -6.56 23.29 4.44
CA GLY A 200 -6.89 21.89 4.17
C GLY A 200 -6.24 21.34 2.89
N HIS A 201 -6.33 22.07 1.77
CA HIS A 201 -5.66 21.69 0.52
C HIS A 201 -4.14 21.75 0.66
N LEU A 202 -3.61 22.71 1.42
CA LEU A 202 -2.17 22.80 1.68
C LEU A 202 -1.65 21.57 2.43
N ARG A 203 -2.37 21.11 3.47
CA ARG A 203 -2.05 19.87 4.18
C ARG A 203 -2.03 18.67 3.23
N SER A 204 -3.06 18.52 2.38
CA SER A 204 -3.12 17.46 1.37
C SER A 204 -1.93 17.54 0.40
N THR A 205 -1.56 18.75 -0.02
CA THR A 205 -0.43 18.99 -0.92
C THR A 205 0.90 18.52 -0.31
N ILE A 206 1.18 18.91 0.93
CA ILE A 206 2.45 18.56 1.59
C ILE A 206 2.55 17.06 1.88
N ILE A 207 1.48 16.48 2.45
CA ILE A 207 1.45 15.05 2.80
C ILE A 207 1.51 14.20 1.54
N GLY A 208 0.69 14.54 0.53
CA GLY A 208 0.65 13.83 -0.74
C GLY A 208 2.00 13.85 -1.46
N ASP A 209 2.66 15.00 -1.52
CA ASP A 209 3.98 15.10 -2.16
C ASP A 209 5.06 14.31 -1.40
N SER A 210 5.05 14.36 -0.07
CA SER A 210 5.96 13.57 0.78
C SER A 210 5.80 12.06 0.54
N ILE A 211 4.55 11.59 0.49
CA ILE A 211 4.24 10.19 0.18
C ILE A 211 4.70 9.83 -1.24
N ALA A 212 4.43 10.69 -2.22
CA ALA A 212 4.85 10.48 -3.60
C ALA A 212 6.38 10.40 -3.73
N ARG A 213 7.13 11.30 -3.07
CA ARG A 213 8.59 11.26 -3.02
C ARG A 213 9.11 9.99 -2.33
N LEU A 214 8.45 9.51 -1.29
CA LEU A 214 8.82 8.25 -0.63
C LEU A 214 8.67 7.05 -1.58
N TYR A 215 7.53 6.93 -2.27
CA TYR A 215 7.29 5.84 -3.22
C TYR A 215 8.27 5.89 -4.40
N ASP A 216 8.56 7.09 -4.91
CA ASP A 216 9.55 7.31 -5.98
C ASP A 216 10.96 6.95 -5.50
N PHE A 217 11.33 7.39 -4.30
CA PHE A 217 12.62 7.06 -3.68
C PHE A 217 12.84 5.55 -3.58
N VAL A 218 11.85 4.78 -3.12
CA VAL A 218 11.95 3.31 -3.02
C VAL A 218 11.82 2.58 -4.38
N GLY A 219 11.69 3.30 -5.49
CA GLY A 219 11.76 2.76 -6.85
C GLY A 219 10.43 2.39 -7.51
N HIS A 220 9.29 2.90 -7.00
CA HIS A 220 8.00 2.74 -7.66
C HIS A 220 7.75 3.83 -8.73
N ASN A 221 6.90 3.53 -9.71
CA ASN A 221 6.46 4.51 -10.70
C ASN A 221 5.28 5.30 -10.15
N VAL A 222 5.51 6.56 -9.78
CA VAL A 222 4.53 7.41 -9.12
C VAL A 222 3.89 8.40 -10.08
N LEU A 223 2.56 8.39 -10.14
CA LEU A 223 1.76 9.40 -10.81
C LEU A 223 1.06 10.28 -9.76
N LYS A 224 1.44 11.55 -9.68
CA LYS A 224 0.77 12.54 -8.82
C LYS A 224 -0.40 13.14 -9.59
N LEU A 225 -1.61 13.00 -9.06
CA LEU A 225 -2.81 13.58 -9.65
C LEU A 225 -3.33 14.72 -8.77
N ASN A 226 -3.69 15.80 -9.44
CA ASN A 226 -4.43 16.90 -8.87
C ASN A 226 -5.89 16.79 -9.32
N HIS A 227 -6.75 16.27 -8.45
CA HIS A 227 -8.17 16.07 -8.74
C HIS A 227 -8.95 17.36 -8.51
N LEU A 228 -8.75 18.31 -9.42
CA LEU A 228 -9.36 19.63 -9.37
C LEU A 228 -10.90 19.55 -9.38
N GLY A 229 -11.53 20.35 -8.50
CA GLY A 229 -12.97 20.59 -8.54
C GLY A 229 -13.31 21.56 -9.67
N ASP A 230 -13.30 21.06 -10.90
CA ASP A 230 -13.44 21.83 -12.14
C ASP A 230 -14.75 21.55 -12.90
N TRP A 231 -15.71 20.83 -12.30
CA TRP A 231 -16.95 20.44 -12.97
C TRP A 231 -18.23 20.66 -12.14
N GLY A 232 -18.18 21.49 -11.11
CA GLY A 232 -19.33 21.77 -10.25
C GLY A 232 -20.35 22.75 -10.83
N THR A 233 -21.53 22.84 -10.21
CA THR A 233 -22.64 23.72 -10.65
C THR A 233 -22.30 25.22 -10.57
N GLN A 234 -21.28 25.59 -9.78
CA GLN A 234 -20.78 26.97 -9.71
C GLN A 234 -20.29 27.51 -11.05
N PHE A 235 -19.90 26.65 -12.00
CA PHE A 235 -19.45 27.11 -13.32
C PHE A 235 -20.58 27.76 -14.12
N GLY A 236 -21.83 27.39 -13.89
CA GLY A 236 -22.99 28.02 -14.53
C GLY A 236 -23.04 29.52 -14.28
N MET A 237 -23.00 29.93 -13.00
CA MET A 237 -23.02 31.35 -12.66
C MET A 237 -21.75 32.09 -13.11
N LEU A 238 -20.59 31.44 -13.08
CA LEU A 238 -19.33 32.04 -13.53
C LEU A 238 -19.32 32.29 -15.05
N ILE A 239 -19.81 31.34 -15.84
CA ILE A 239 -19.89 31.46 -17.30
C ILE A 239 -20.92 32.52 -17.68
N THR A 240 -22.11 32.51 -17.08
CA THR A 240 -23.14 33.54 -17.34
C THR A 240 -22.63 34.94 -16.97
N HIS A 241 -21.94 35.06 -15.83
CA HIS A 241 -21.32 36.33 -15.43
C HIS A 241 -20.24 36.78 -16.42
N LEU A 242 -19.41 35.85 -16.90
CA LEU A 242 -18.37 36.11 -17.88
C LEU A 242 -18.94 36.65 -19.19
N GLN A 243 -19.97 35.98 -19.71
CA GLN A 243 -20.62 36.35 -20.98
C GLN A 243 -21.24 37.74 -20.92
N GLN A 244 -21.83 38.12 -19.78
CA GLN A 244 -22.46 39.43 -19.62
C GLN A 244 -21.44 40.55 -19.35
N LYS A 245 -20.39 40.27 -18.57
CA LYS A 245 -19.36 41.26 -18.23
C LYS A 245 -18.36 41.48 -19.36
N PHE A 246 -18.05 40.43 -20.12
CA PHE A 246 -17.12 40.45 -21.25
C PHE A 246 -17.74 39.75 -22.47
N PRO A 247 -18.65 40.43 -23.20
CA PRO A 247 -19.30 39.85 -24.38
C PRO A 247 -18.32 39.40 -25.48
N ASN A 248 -17.13 40.02 -25.51
CA ASN A 248 -16.05 39.73 -26.46
C ASN A 248 -15.03 38.69 -25.95
N TYR A 249 -15.33 37.92 -24.89
CA TYR A 249 -14.42 36.88 -24.34
C TYR A 249 -14.00 35.81 -25.35
N LEU A 250 -14.76 35.66 -26.45
CA LEU A 250 -14.44 34.74 -27.54
C LEU A 250 -13.26 35.23 -28.40
N THR A 251 -13.05 36.54 -28.49
CA THR A 251 -11.99 37.15 -29.33
C THR A 251 -10.86 37.72 -28.49
N GLU A 252 -11.15 38.21 -27.29
CA GLU A 252 -10.17 38.83 -26.38
C GLU A 252 -10.11 38.08 -25.05
N SER A 253 -8.91 37.96 -24.49
CA SER A 253 -8.73 37.35 -23.18
C SER A 253 -9.26 38.30 -22.10
N PRO A 254 -10.24 37.89 -21.28
CA PRO A 254 -10.85 38.77 -20.29
C PRO A 254 -9.84 39.08 -19.18
N PRO A 255 -9.74 40.33 -18.70
CA PRO A 255 -8.79 40.75 -17.67
C PRO A 255 -9.25 40.34 -16.27
N ILE A 256 -9.38 39.03 -16.02
CA ILE A 256 -9.78 38.48 -14.71
C ILE A 256 -8.51 38.26 -13.90
N SER A 257 -8.16 39.23 -13.06
CA SER A 257 -7.00 39.11 -12.16
C SER A 257 -7.38 38.49 -10.81
N ASP A 258 -8.58 38.76 -10.30
CA ASP A 258 -9.08 38.23 -9.03
C ASP A 258 -10.34 37.40 -9.27
N LEU A 259 -10.15 36.09 -9.28
CA LEU A 259 -11.24 35.14 -9.50
C LEU A 259 -12.15 35.00 -8.27
N GLN A 260 -11.68 35.36 -7.07
CA GLN A 260 -12.50 35.33 -5.86
C GLN A 260 -13.50 36.48 -5.87
N ALA A 261 -13.05 37.69 -6.25
CA ALA A 261 -13.95 38.82 -6.46
C ALA A 261 -14.99 38.49 -7.54
N PHE A 262 -14.54 37.93 -8.68
CA PHE A 262 -15.42 37.49 -9.75
C PHE A 262 -16.45 36.44 -9.29
N TYR A 263 -16.03 35.47 -8.47
CA TYR A 263 -16.94 34.48 -7.88
C TYR A 263 -17.97 35.15 -6.95
N LYS A 264 -17.54 36.03 -6.04
CA LYS A 264 -18.43 36.75 -5.12
C LYS A 264 -19.46 37.60 -5.87
N GLU A 265 -19.03 38.32 -6.91
CA GLU A 265 -19.93 39.07 -7.80
C GLU A 265 -20.97 38.15 -8.46
N SER A 266 -20.53 37.04 -9.07
CA SER A 266 -21.45 36.08 -9.70
C SER A 266 -22.44 35.47 -8.70
N LYS A 267 -22.01 35.25 -7.45
CA LYS A 267 -22.83 34.67 -6.39
C LYS A 267 -23.91 35.65 -5.91
N VAL A 268 -23.56 36.93 -5.72
CA VAL A 268 -24.53 37.98 -5.37
C VAL A 268 -25.61 38.10 -6.45
N ARG A 269 -25.24 38.02 -7.74
CA ARG A 269 -26.20 38.04 -8.84
C ARG A 269 -27.06 36.78 -8.86
N PHE A 270 -26.46 35.61 -8.64
CA PHE A 270 -27.18 34.33 -8.54
C PHE A 270 -28.25 34.32 -7.44
N ASP A 271 -27.98 34.93 -6.29
CA ASP A 271 -28.90 34.93 -5.16
C ASP A 271 -30.00 36.00 -5.28
N ASN A 272 -29.74 37.12 -5.97
CA ASN A 272 -30.65 38.26 -6.03
C ASN A 272 -31.39 38.45 -7.37
N GLU A 273 -30.90 37.88 -8.48
CA GLU A 273 -31.47 38.05 -9.83
C GLU A 273 -32.07 36.71 -10.34
N PRO A 274 -33.41 36.55 -10.36
CA PRO A 274 -34.06 35.32 -10.81
C PRO A 274 -33.72 34.92 -12.26
N ASP A 275 -33.65 35.90 -13.17
CA ASP A 275 -33.31 35.65 -14.58
C ASP A 275 -31.86 35.18 -14.73
N PHE A 276 -30.93 35.76 -13.96
CA PHE A 276 -29.54 35.32 -13.96
C PHE A 276 -29.41 33.89 -13.42
N LYS A 277 -30.16 33.55 -12.37
CA LYS A 277 -30.19 32.19 -11.81
C LYS A 277 -30.67 31.16 -12.85
N LYS A 278 -31.70 31.49 -13.63
CA LYS A 278 -32.18 30.65 -14.73
C LYS A 278 -31.09 30.43 -15.79
N LEU A 279 -30.48 31.51 -16.27
CA LEU A 279 -29.38 31.46 -17.25
C LEU A 279 -28.17 30.68 -16.73
N ALA A 280 -27.86 30.78 -15.44
CA ALA A 280 -26.77 30.03 -14.81
C ALA A 280 -27.03 28.51 -14.84
N TYR A 281 -28.25 28.05 -14.59
CA TYR A 281 -28.58 26.62 -14.71
C TYR A 281 -28.50 26.14 -16.16
N GLU A 282 -29.03 26.92 -17.10
CA GLU A 282 -28.93 26.63 -18.54
C GLU A 282 -27.47 26.52 -18.98
N ALA A 283 -26.60 27.43 -18.51
CA ALA A 283 -25.17 27.40 -18.81
C ALA A 283 -24.45 26.12 -18.32
N VAL A 284 -24.86 25.52 -17.20
CA VAL A 284 -24.33 24.22 -16.75
C VAL A 284 -24.68 23.12 -17.75
N VAL A 285 -25.93 23.08 -18.21
CA VAL A 285 -26.39 22.08 -19.19
C VAL A 285 -25.64 22.24 -20.51
N HIS A 286 -25.50 23.47 -21.01
CA HIS A 286 -24.72 23.76 -22.21
C HIS A 286 -23.24 23.34 -22.08
N LEU A 287 -22.64 23.56 -20.90
CA LEU A 287 -21.28 23.09 -20.61
C LEU A 287 -21.18 21.56 -20.61
N GLN A 288 -22.12 20.86 -19.97
CA GLN A 288 -22.16 19.39 -19.90
C GLN A 288 -22.39 18.74 -21.28
N ASN A 289 -23.07 19.46 -22.19
CA ASN A 289 -23.25 19.08 -23.59
C ASN A 289 -22.05 19.45 -24.49
N TYR A 290 -20.94 19.93 -23.92
CA TYR A 290 -19.72 20.33 -24.63
C TYR A 290 -19.92 21.42 -25.67
N GLU A 291 -20.84 22.36 -25.44
CA GLU A 291 -21.04 23.45 -26.38
C GLU A 291 -19.79 24.35 -26.49
N PRO A 292 -19.28 24.63 -27.70
CA PRO A 292 -17.96 25.25 -27.88
C PRO A 292 -17.75 26.57 -27.12
N ASN A 293 -18.77 27.43 -27.10
CA ASN A 293 -18.69 28.75 -26.46
C ASN A 293 -18.64 28.65 -24.93
N TYR A 294 -19.38 27.70 -24.34
CA TYR A 294 -19.41 27.45 -22.90
C TYR A 294 -18.15 26.73 -22.43
N VAL A 295 -17.66 25.75 -23.20
CA VAL A 295 -16.37 25.09 -22.95
C VAL A 295 -15.22 26.09 -23.03
N LYS A 296 -15.26 27.04 -23.98
CA LYS A 296 -14.24 28.09 -24.08
C LYS A 296 -14.26 29.02 -22.86
N ALA A 297 -15.45 29.43 -22.41
CA ALA A 297 -15.60 30.23 -21.18
C ALA A 297 -15.05 29.48 -19.95
N TRP A 298 -15.41 28.21 -19.80
CA TRP A 298 -14.94 27.32 -18.74
C TRP A 298 -13.40 27.21 -18.73
N LYS A 299 -12.78 26.95 -19.89
CA LYS A 299 -11.31 26.87 -20.00
C LYS A 299 -10.60 28.13 -19.55
N LEU A 300 -11.12 29.31 -19.91
CA LEU A 300 -10.55 30.59 -19.48
C LEU A 300 -10.61 30.75 -17.96
N ILE A 301 -11.74 30.40 -17.34
CA ILE A 301 -11.91 30.44 -15.87
C ILE A 301 -10.94 29.47 -15.18
N CYS A 302 -10.84 28.24 -15.69
CA CYS A 302 -9.92 27.23 -15.17
C CYS A 302 -8.46 27.69 -15.28
N GLU A 303 -8.07 28.27 -16.42
CA GLU A 303 -6.71 28.72 -16.67
C GLU A 303 -6.26 29.80 -15.66
N VAL A 304 -7.14 30.75 -15.32
CA VAL A 304 -6.85 31.78 -14.30
C VAL A 304 -6.60 31.13 -12.93
N SER A 305 -7.44 30.18 -12.51
CA SER A 305 -7.23 29.45 -11.25
C SER A 305 -5.93 28.64 -11.27
N SER A 306 -5.67 27.92 -12.36
CA SER A 306 -4.49 27.07 -12.52
C SER A 306 -3.20 27.89 -12.44
N ARG A 307 -3.17 29.11 -12.97
CA ARG A 307 -2.01 30.01 -12.84
C ARG A 307 -1.76 30.41 -11.39
N GLU A 308 -2.78 30.74 -10.61
CA GLU A 308 -2.62 31.05 -9.18
C GLU A 308 -2.16 29.84 -8.37
N PHE A 309 -2.73 28.66 -8.63
CA PHE A 309 -2.29 27.42 -7.97
C PHE A 309 -0.84 27.08 -8.32
N SER A 310 -0.42 27.31 -9.57
CA SER A 310 0.95 27.04 -10.03
C SER A 310 1.98 27.83 -9.23
N LYS A 311 1.71 29.11 -8.87
CA LYS A 311 2.60 29.90 -8.00
C LYS A 311 2.82 29.24 -6.64
N ILE A 312 1.77 28.64 -6.07
CA ILE A 312 1.84 27.93 -4.78
C ILE A 312 2.66 26.65 -4.96
N TYR A 313 2.40 25.88 -6.02
CA TYR A 313 3.12 24.64 -6.30
C TYR A 313 4.59 24.86 -6.58
N GLU A 314 4.96 25.89 -7.34
CA GLU A 314 6.35 26.28 -7.58
C GLU A 314 7.05 26.66 -6.27
N ARG A 315 6.39 27.47 -5.42
CA ARG A 315 6.94 27.85 -4.11
C ARG A 315 7.18 26.66 -3.19
N LEU A 316 6.36 25.62 -3.29
CA LEU A 316 6.46 24.39 -2.50
C LEU A 316 7.33 23.31 -3.16
N ASP A 317 7.97 23.60 -4.31
CA ASP A 317 8.76 22.64 -5.09
C ASP A 317 7.97 21.38 -5.49
N ILE A 318 6.67 21.53 -5.79
CA ILE A 318 5.83 20.42 -6.23
C ILE A 318 6.06 20.18 -7.72
N LYS A 319 6.69 19.06 -8.04
CA LYS A 319 7.03 18.66 -9.42
C LYS A 319 6.16 17.51 -9.92
N ASN A 320 5.96 17.46 -11.23
CA ASN A 320 5.27 16.39 -11.95
C ASN A 320 3.84 16.13 -11.44
N LEU A 321 3.13 17.20 -11.05
CA LEU A 321 1.73 17.14 -10.64
C LEU A 321 0.84 17.28 -11.88
N GLU A 322 0.14 16.21 -12.24
CA GLU A 322 -0.76 16.20 -13.40
C GLU A 322 -2.18 16.63 -12.97
N SER A 323 -2.71 17.68 -13.60
CA SER A 323 -4.10 18.10 -13.40
C SER A 323 -5.06 17.15 -14.10
N ARG A 324 -5.91 16.47 -13.31
CA ARG A 324 -6.98 15.60 -13.80
C ARG A 324 -8.23 15.79 -12.94
N GLY A 325 -8.94 16.88 -13.21
CA GLY A 325 -10.15 17.26 -12.50
C GLY A 325 -11.34 16.34 -12.76
N GLU A 326 -12.44 16.65 -12.10
CA GLU A 326 -13.75 16.00 -12.28
C GLU A 326 -14.18 15.98 -13.75
N SER A 327 -13.89 17.05 -14.50
CA SER A 327 -14.22 17.21 -15.92
C SER A 327 -13.70 16.07 -16.79
N PHE A 328 -12.53 15.51 -16.47
CA PHE A 328 -11.92 14.39 -17.20
C PHE A 328 -12.81 13.15 -17.20
N TYR A 329 -13.59 12.94 -16.14
CA TYR A 329 -14.38 11.74 -15.94
C TYR A 329 -15.80 11.84 -16.52
N GLN A 330 -16.25 13.02 -16.97
CA GLN A 330 -17.60 13.25 -17.51
C GLN A 330 -18.02 12.22 -18.58
N PRO A 331 -17.19 11.86 -19.59
CA PRO A 331 -17.57 10.85 -20.59
C PRO A 331 -17.73 9.44 -20.00
N LEU A 332 -17.10 9.15 -18.85
CA LEU A 332 -17.08 7.84 -18.21
C LEU A 332 -18.22 7.66 -17.19
N MET A 333 -18.77 8.77 -16.67
CA MET A 333 -19.77 8.74 -15.60
C MET A 333 -21.05 8.01 -15.99
N ALA A 334 -21.61 8.27 -17.18
CA ALA A 334 -22.84 7.60 -17.63
C ALA A 334 -22.69 6.07 -17.68
N GLY A 335 -21.55 5.59 -18.18
CA GLY A 335 -21.24 4.16 -18.20
C GLY A 335 -21.02 3.57 -16.81
N MET A 336 -20.48 4.35 -15.86
CA MET A 336 -20.33 3.92 -14.48
C MET A 336 -21.68 3.81 -13.75
N VAL A 337 -22.55 4.82 -13.90
CA VAL A 337 -23.90 4.82 -13.31
C VAL A 337 -24.67 3.59 -13.76
N LYS A 338 -24.71 3.32 -15.08
CA LYS A 338 -25.38 2.14 -15.61
C LYS A 338 -24.85 0.83 -15.03
N LYS A 339 -23.52 0.68 -14.91
CA LYS A 339 -22.90 -0.51 -14.30
C LYS A 339 -23.25 -0.66 -12.82
N LEU A 340 -23.36 0.46 -12.10
CA LEU A 340 -23.76 0.46 -10.69
C LEU A 340 -25.23 0.09 -10.56
N GLU A 341 -26.13 0.63 -11.38
CA GLU A 341 -27.55 0.26 -11.43
C GLU A 341 -27.75 -1.23 -11.71
N GLU A 342 -27.03 -1.80 -12.68
CA GLU A 342 -27.08 -3.23 -12.99
C GLU A 342 -26.65 -4.10 -11.79
N LYS A 343 -25.58 -3.70 -11.10
CA LYS A 343 -25.08 -4.43 -9.91
C LYS A 343 -25.99 -4.27 -8.71
N ILE A 344 -26.55 -3.07 -8.48
CA ILE A 344 -27.50 -2.80 -7.40
C ILE A 344 -28.80 -3.58 -7.64
N ALA A 345 -29.29 -3.62 -8.87
CA ALA A 345 -30.46 -4.44 -9.23
C ALA A 345 -30.21 -5.93 -8.95
N ALA A 346 -28.99 -6.43 -9.17
CA ALA A 346 -28.61 -7.81 -8.84
C ALA A 346 -28.42 -8.06 -7.33
N ALA A 347 -28.01 -7.05 -6.56
CA ALA A 347 -27.77 -7.16 -5.12
C ALA A 347 -29.01 -6.85 -4.24
N GLY A 348 -30.02 -6.19 -4.81
CA GLY A 348 -31.21 -5.70 -4.11
C GLY A 348 -30.99 -4.32 -3.47
N TRP A 349 -32.10 -3.61 -3.20
CA TRP A 349 -32.08 -2.34 -2.47
C TRP A 349 -31.90 -2.58 -0.96
N TYR A 350 -31.24 -1.65 -0.28
CA TYR A 350 -31.27 -1.61 1.18
C TYR A 350 -32.70 -1.31 1.66
N ASP A 351 -33.39 -2.33 2.19
CA ASP A 351 -34.65 -2.16 2.91
C ASP A 351 -34.38 -2.29 4.43
N PRO A 352 -34.44 -1.17 5.19
CA PRO A 352 -34.21 -1.20 6.63
C PRO A 352 -35.24 -2.05 7.40
N LYS A 353 -36.34 -2.48 6.78
CA LYS A 353 -37.38 -3.34 7.40
C LYS A 353 -37.21 -4.83 7.12
N VAL A 354 -36.44 -5.24 6.11
CA VAL A 354 -36.45 -6.64 5.62
C VAL A 354 -35.14 -7.37 5.85
N THR A 355 -33.97 -6.74 5.67
CA THR A 355 -32.68 -7.40 5.99
C THR A 355 -31.55 -6.38 6.08
N ARG A 356 -30.80 -6.39 7.19
CA ARG A 356 -29.51 -5.68 7.27
C ARG A 356 -28.50 -6.50 6.47
N VAL A 357 -28.38 -6.23 5.17
CA VAL A 357 -27.27 -6.74 4.36
C VAL A 357 -25.99 -6.36 5.09
N GLU A 358 -25.11 -7.33 5.36
CA GLU A 358 -23.80 -7.07 5.95
C GLU A 358 -23.16 -5.90 5.18
N HIS A 359 -22.81 -4.85 5.92
CA HIS A 359 -22.36 -3.56 5.42
C HIS A 359 -21.54 -3.66 4.12
N ILE A 360 -22.18 -3.43 2.97
CA ILE A 360 -21.46 -2.98 1.79
C ILE A 360 -21.10 -1.53 2.11
N GLY A 361 -19.87 -1.31 2.55
CA GLY A 361 -19.36 -0.04 3.08
C GLY A 361 -19.21 1.08 2.05
N PHE A 362 -20.26 1.36 1.28
CA PHE A 362 -20.31 2.47 0.31
C PHE A 362 -21.69 3.12 0.35
N GLY A 363 -21.85 4.13 1.22
CA GLY A 363 -22.92 5.12 1.10
C GLY A 363 -22.55 6.10 -0.01
N VAL A 364 -22.86 5.76 -1.26
CA VAL A 364 -22.77 6.68 -2.39
C VAL A 364 -24.19 7.11 -2.73
N VAL A 365 -24.51 8.38 -2.50
CA VAL A 365 -25.76 8.97 -3.00
C VAL A 365 -25.55 9.28 -4.48
N LEU A 366 -26.17 8.50 -5.35
CA LEU A 366 -26.31 8.80 -6.78
C LEU A 366 -27.73 9.32 -6.99
N GLY A 367 -27.92 10.63 -6.85
CA GLY A 367 -29.21 11.28 -7.04
C GLY A 367 -29.20 12.74 -6.62
N GLU A 368 -30.03 13.56 -7.27
CA GLU A 368 -30.26 14.95 -6.88
C GLU A 368 -30.79 15.01 -5.44
N ASP A 369 -30.14 15.81 -4.59
CA ASP A 369 -30.78 16.33 -3.39
C ASP A 369 -32.07 17.06 -3.83
N LYS A 370 -33.23 16.48 -3.53
CA LYS A 370 -34.52 17.17 -3.59
C LYS A 370 -34.91 17.65 -2.21
#